data_AF-A0A5B2U9F4-F1
#
_entry.id   AF-A0A5B2U9F4-F1
#
_cell.length_a   1.000
_cell.length_b   1.000
_cell.length_c   1.000
_cell.angle_alpha   90.00
_cell.angle_beta   90.00
_cell.angle_gamma   90.00
#
_symmetry.space_group_name_H-M   'P 1'
#
loop_
_entity.id
_entity.type
_entity.pdbx_description
1 polymer ?
#
loop_
_entity_poly.entity_id
_entity_poly.type
_entity_poly.pdbx_seq_one_letter_code
_entity_poly.pdbx_strand_id
1 'polypeptide(L)'
;MKLKLMTFLSLSVLLASCTQDENRDETMPTEKQVAVNVNKDSRLGLTQVNLIKEVYHPSVLNAGEAITLENNGSKYQLIMQHDHNLVLYRTVAGHTTALWKSDSYRTDLSTPSVLVAQNDGNMVIYNNGIPLWNTNKSVNFHVNDPHMKLQLFSRTGAAIPSGFRMKFVLSGNNQNLNDVFQVDFY
;
A
#
# COMPACT_ATOMS: atom_id res chain seq x y z
N MET A 1 -23.48 12.13 -69.02
CA MET A 1 -24.89 11.86 -68.70
C MET A 1 -25.02 11.68 -67.19
N LYS A 2 -25.86 12.51 -66.55
CA LYS A 2 -26.34 12.51 -65.14
C LYS A 2 -25.35 12.88 -64.01
N LEU A 3 -25.37 14.17 -63.71
CA LEU A 3 -25.08 14.82 -62.42
C LEU A 3 -25.95 14.24 -61.28
N LYS A 4 -25.40 14.12 -60.07
CA LYS A 4 -26.17 14.17 -58.83
C LYS A 4 -25.70 15.36 -58.00
N LEU A 5 -26.61 16.32 -57.90
CA LEU A 5 -26.63 17.50 -57.04
C LEU A 5 -27.13 17.05 -55.66
N MET A 6 -26.43 17.38 -54.57
CA MET A 6 -27.07 17.52 -53.25
C MET A 6 -26.44 18.69 -52.48
N THR A 7 -27.35 19.42 -51.86
CA THR A 7 -27.31 20.85 -51.55
C THR A 7 -26.69 21.13 -50.17
N PHE A 8 -26.13 22.32 -50.05
CA PHE A 8 -25.57 22.95 -48.85
C PHE A 8 -26.62 23.19 -47.74
N LEU A 9 -26.19 23.08 -46.48
CA LEU A 9 -26.70 23.93 -45.40
C LEU A 9 -25.53 24.43 -44.55
N SER A 10 -25.16 25.69 -44.77
CA SER A 10 -24.22 26.47 -43.97
C SER A 10 -24.88 26.90 -42.66
N LEU A 11 -24.17 26.78 -41.53
CA LEU A 11 -24.53 27.48 -40.30
C LEU A 11 -23.30 28.26 -39.80
N SER A 12 -23.32 29.56 -40.04
CA SER A 12 -22.29 30.52 -39.67
C SER A 12 -22.60 31.19 -38.33
N VAL A 13 -21.66 31.03 -37.40
CA VAL A 13 -21.10 31.96 -36.39
C VAL A 13 -22.01 33.03 -35.77
N LEU A 14 -22.09 33.02 -34.43
CA LEU A 14 -22.03 34.25 -33.63
C LEU A 14 -21.04 34.06 -32.45
N LEU A 15 -19.98 34.87 -32.45
CA LEU A 15 -19.14 35.13 -31.29
C LEU A 15 -19.81 36.25 -30.48
N ALA A 16 -20.18 35.96 -29.24
CA ALA A 16 -20.51 36.99 -28.26
C ALA A 16 -19.36 37.08 -27.26
N SER A 17 -18.59 38.16 -27.40
CA SER A 17 -17.58 38.62 -26.45
C SER A 17 -18.26 39.40 -25.34
N CYS A 18 -18.07 38.98 -24.08
CA CYS A 18 -18.09 39.87 -22.92
C CYS A 18 -16.92 39.51 -22.01
N THR A 19 -16.08 40.52 -21.79
CA THR A 19 -14.92 40.57 -20.91
C THR A 19 -15.35 40.97 -19.50
N GLN A 20 -14.78 40.33 -18.47
CA GLN A 20 -14.54 40.81 -17.11
C GLN A 20 -13.74 39.68 -16.43
N ASP A 21 -12.41 39.70 -16.40
CA ASP A 21 -11.54 40.43 -15.47
C ASP A 21 -12.03 40.39 -14.02
N GLU A 22 -11.60 39.38 -13.27
CA GLU A 22 -11.12 39.56 -11.90
C GLU A 22 -10.20 38.40 -11.49
N ASN A 23 -8.93 38.74 -11.34
CA ASN A 23 -7.96 38.28 -10.35
C ASN A 23 -7.54 36.80 -10.27
N ARG A 24 -6.22 36.66 -10.48
CA ARG A 24 -5.35 35.52 -10.20
C ARG A 24 -5.51 35.03 -8.76
N ASP A 25 -5.60 33.71 -8.59
CA ASP A 25 -4.71 33.02 -7.65
C ASP A 25 -4.41 31.62 -8.18
N GLU A 26 -3.18 31.42 -8.65
CA GLU A 26 -2.63 30.10 -8.93
C GLU A 26 -2.34 29.43 -7.59
N THR A 27 -3.22 28.51 -7.17
CA THR A 27 -2.86 27.56 -6.12
C THR A 27 -2.98 26.15 -6.67
N MET A 28 -1.81 25.56 -6.92
CA MET A 28 -1.57 24.12 -6.96
C MET A 28 -2.37 23.42 -5.86
N PRO A 29 -2.95 22.23 -6.06
CA PRO A 29 -3.51 21.49 -4.94
C PRO A 29 -2.35 21.04 -4.04
N THR A 30 -2.17 21.82 -2.97
CA THR A 30 -1.31 21.53 -1.83
C THR A 30 -1.65 20.14 -1.29
N GLU A 31 -0.59 19.36 -1.13
CA GLU A 31 -0.51 18.14 -0.33
C GLU A 31 -1.45 18.23 0.90
N LYS A 32 -2.59 17.54 0.85
CA LYS A 32 -3.39 17.28 2.04
C LYS A 32 -2.62 16.29 2.90
N GLN A 33 -1.72 16.80 3.72
CA GLN A 33 -1.32 16.10 4.94
C GLN A 33 -2.55 16.04 5.83
N VAL A 34 -3.29 14.94 5.73
CA VAL A 34 -4.29 14.58 6.72
C VAL A 34 -3.53 14.28 8.00
N ALA A 35 -3.42 15.28 8.87
CA ALA A 35 -2.98 15.08 10.24
C ALA A 35 -3.98 14.12 10.91
N VAL A 36 -3.64 12.83 10.95
CA VAL A 36 -4.38 11.86 11.74
C VAL A 36 -4.11 12.19 13.20
N ASN A 37 -5.12 12.77 13.84
CA ASN A 37 -5.14 13.09 15.25
C ASN A 37 -5.25 11.76 16.03
N VAL A 38 -4.11 11.12 16.29
CA VAL A 38 -4.05 9.91 17.12
C VAL A 38 -4.14 10.33 18.58
N ASN A 39 -5.14 9.78 19.27
CA ASN A 39 -5.48 10.02 20.67
C ASN A 39 -4.26 10.18 21.59
N LYS A 40 -4.16 11.33 22.26
CA LYS A 40 -3.36 11.51 23.48
C LYS A 40 -4.12 10.90 24.65
N ASP A 41 -3.94 9.61 24.88
CA ASP A 41 -4.22 9.02 26.20
C ASP A 41 -2.93 9.06 27.03
N SER A 42 -2.89 9.96 28.01
CA SER A 42 -1.78 10.09 28.94
C SER A 42 -2.12 9.49 30.30
N ARG A 43 -1.69 8.26 30.59
CA ARG A 43 -1.40 7.77 31.97
C ARG A 43 -0.24 6.76 32.03
N LEU A 44 0.93 7.28 32.45
CA LEU A 44 2.00 6.64 33.24
C LEU A 44 2.79 5.48 32.60
N GLY A 45 4.03 5.78 32.16
CA GLY A 45 5.01 4.78 31.67
C GLY A 45 4.94 4.46 30.17
N LEU A 46 4.38 5.38 29.38
CA LEU A 46 3.76 5.07 28.10
C LEU A 46 4.77 4.76 26.98
N THR A 47 4.62 3.57 26.41
CA THR A 47 5.19 3.25 25.11
C THR A 47 4.61 4.21 24.06
N GLN A 48 5.47 4.96 23.38
CA GLN A 48 5.13 5.77 22.22
C GLN A 48 5.42 4.99 20.95
N VAL A 49 4.47 4.99 20.01
CA VAL A 49 4.62 4.42 18.68
C VAL A 49 4.20 5.47 17.66
N ASN A 50 5.15 6.01 16.91
CA ASN A 50 4.88 7.08 15.94
C ASN A 50 5.21 6.61 14.53
N LEU A 51 4.30 6.82 13.57
CA LEU A 51 4.55 6.49 12.17
C LEU A 51 5.71 7.35 11.64
N ILE A 52 6.69 6.69 11.03
CA ILE A 52 7.80 7.36 10.33
C ILE A 52 7.50 7.42 8.84
N LYS A 53 7.09 6.30 8.25
CA LYS A 53 6.91 6.18 6.80
C LYS A 53 5.95 5.04 6.46
N GLU A 54 5.17 5.22 5.40
CA GLU A 54 4.40 4.16 4.76
C GLU A 54 4.62 4.13 3.26
N VAL A 55 4.50 2.94 2.68
CA VAL A 55 4.56 2.71 1.23
C VAL A 55 3.39 1.83 0.82
N TYR A 56 2.79 2.13 -0.32
CA TYR A 56 1.62 1.46 -0.86
C TYR A 56 2.02 0.50 -1.98
N HIS A 57 1.31 -0.62 -2.07
CA HIS A 57 1.36 -1.52 -3.21
C HIS A 57 -0.06 -1.96 -3.59
N PRO A 58 -0.38 -2.11 -4.89
CA PRO A 58 -1.65 -2.68 -5.33
C PRO A 58 -1.97 -4.06 -4.74
N SER A 59 -3.17 -4.55 -5.03
CA SER A 59 -3.75 -5.79 -4.50
C SER A 59 -2.97 -7.07 -4.77
N VAL A 60 -2.01 -7.07 -5.68
CA VAL A 60 -1.28 -8.27 -6.12
C VAL A 60 0.21 -8.03 -6.02
N LEU A 61 0.95 -8.98 -5.45
CA LEU A 61 2.41 -9.01 -5.43
C LEU A 61 2.89 -10.36 -5.98
N ASN A 62 3.47 -10.33 -7.18
CA ASN A 62 3.95 -11.53 -7.88
C ASN A 62 5.27 -12.03 -7.31
N ALA A 63 5.60 -13.29 -7.57
CA ALA A 63 6.91 -13.83 -7.22
C ALA A 63 8.04 -13.00 -7.84
N GLY A 64 9.03 -12.65 -7.02
CA GLY A 64 10.15 -11.77 -7.35
C GLY A 64 9.88 -10.29 -7.08
N GLU A 65 8.62 -9.87 -6.96
CA GLU A 65 8.25 -8.49 -6.65
C GLU A 65 8.37 -8.22 -5.14
N ALA A 66 8.71 -6.97 -4.81
CA ALA A 66 8.89 -6.55 -3.45
C ALA A 66 8.32 -5.15 -3.18
N ILE A 67 7.70 -4.98 -2.02
CA ILE A 67 7.38 -3.67 -1.45
C ILE A 67 8.63 -3.19 -0.72
N THR A 68 9.22 -2.09 -1.18
CA THR A 68 10.47 -1.55 -0.63
C THR A 68 10.24 -0.24 0.11
N LEU A 69 10.74 -0.17 1.34
CA LEU A 69 10.74 1.04 2.17
C LEU A 69 12.17 1.34 2.60
N GLU A 70 12.63 2.58 2.39
CA GLU A 70 13.95 3.03 2.83
C GLU A 70 13.85 4.16 3.85
N ASN A 71 14.68 4.08 4.88
CA ASN A 71 14.79 5.08 5.95
C ASN A 71 16.21 5.07 6.54
N ASN A 72 16.88 6.23 6.54
CA ASN A 72 18.20 6.44 7.18
C ASN A 72 19.24 5.35 6.86
N GLY A 73 19.42 5.01 5.58
CA GLY A 73 20.38 3.99 5.14
C GLY A 73 19.98 2.53 5.45
N SER A 74 18.79 2.31 6.03
CA SER A 74 18.18 0.99 6.15
C SER A 74 17.18 0.78 5.01
N LYS A 75 17.25 -0.38 4.36
CA LYS A 75 16.29 -0.83 3.36
C LYS A 75 15.47 -1.98 3.91
N TYR A 76 14.15 -1.88 3.82
CA TYR A 76 13.19 -2.92 4.19
C TYR A 76 12.52 -3.43 2.93
N GLN A 77 12.52 -4.75 2.71
CA GLN A 77 11.89 -5.36 1.54
C GLN A 77 10.99 -6.50 1.98
N LEU A 78 9.69 -6.36 1.71
CA LEU A 78 8.74 -7.47 1.80
C LEU A 78 8.61 -8.07 0.40
N ILE A 79 9.13 -9.26 0.21
CA ILE A 79 9.24 -9.92 -1.09
C ILE A 79 8.43 -11.22 -1.12
N MET A 80 7.62 -11.40 -2.16
CA MET A 80 7.04 -12.70 -2.50
C MET A 80 8.13 -13.48 -3.24
N GLN A 81 8.78 -14.43 -2.57
CA GLN A 81 9.92 -15.16 -3.14
C GLN A 81 9.46 -16.27 -4.09
N HIS A 82 10.34 -16.67 -5.01
CA HIS A 82 10.09 -17.77 -5.95
C HIS A 82 9.92 -19.14 -5.27
N ASP A 83 10.39 -19.28 -4.03
CA ASP A 83 10.25 -20.48 -3.20
C ASP A 83 8.91 -20.53 -2.44
N HIS A 84 7.96 -19.68 -2.83
CA HIS A 84 6.60 -19.58 -2.30
C HIS A 84 6.52 -18.97 -0.89
N ASN A 85 7.61 -18.42 -0.37
CA ASN A 85 7.63 -17.74 0.92
C ASN A 85 7.48 -16.22 0.76
N LEU A 86 6.69 -15.59 1.63
CA LEU A 86 6.64 -14.13 1.76
C LEU A 86 7.55 -13.73 2.92
N VAL A 87 8.58 -12.93 2.64
CA VAL A 87 9.61 -12.63 3.64
C VAL A 87 9.88 -11.14 3.73
N LEU A 88 9.94 -10.62 4.96
CA LEU A 88 10.40 -9.27 5.26
C LEU A 88 11.89 -9.32 5.61
N TYR A 89 12.71 -8.65 4.81
CA TYR A 89 14.11 -8.42 5.08
C TYR A 89 14.37 -6.98 5.52
N ARG A 90 15.38 -6.81 6.37
CA ARG A 90 16.04 -5.53 6.65
C ARG A 90 17.49 -5.64 6.20
N THR A 91 17.95 -4.65 5.44
CA THR A 91 19.35 -4.49 5.04
C THR A 91 19.91 -3.19 5.61
N VAL A 92 21.01 -3.27 6.36
CA VAL A 92 21.72 -2.11 6.94
C VAL A 92 23.20 -2.25 6.65
N ALA A 93 23.82 -1.23 6.05
CA ALA A 93 25.24 -1.24 5.70
C ALA A 93 25.68 -2.56 5.03
N GLY A 94 24.88 -3.04 4.07
CA GLY A 94 25.13 -4.28 3.32
C GLY A 94 24.76 -5.59 4.04
N HIS A 95 24.37 -5.56 5.31
CA HIS A 95 24.01 -6.77 6.07
C HIS A 95 22.49 -6.98 6.04
N THR A 96 22.06 -8.16 5.58
CA THR A 96 20.64 -8.51 5.43
C THR A 96 20.19 -9.52 6.48
N THR A 97 19.09 -9.20 7.17
CA THR A 97 18.47 -10.07 8.18
C THR A 97 16.98 -10.23 7.86
N ALA A 98 16.46 -11.47 7.95
CA ALA A 98 15.03 -11.73 7.88
C ALA A 98 14.36 -11.34 9.20
N LEU A 99 13.36 -10.47 9.15
CA LEU A 99 12.59 -10.02 10.32
C LEU A 99 11.31 -10.84 10.53
N TRP A 100 10.68 -11.28 9.44
CA TRP A 100 9.43 -12.05 9.46
C TRP A 100 9.29 -12.88 8.19
N LYS A 101 8.54 -13.99 8.25
CA LYS A 101 8.18 -14.85 7.10
C LYS A 101 6.81 -15.51 7.28
N SER A 102 6.18 -15.89 6.18
CA SER A 102 4.88 -16.60 6.18
C SER A 102 4.97 -18.10 6.46
N ASP A 103 6.18 -18.68 6.45
CA ASP A 103 6.43 -20.12 6.56
C ASP A 103 5.69 -20.94 5.48
N SER A 104 5.51 -20.35 4.30
CA SER A 104 4.80 -20.97 3.16
C SER A 104 5.74 -21.56 2.10
N TYR A 105 7.02 -21.74 2.45
CA TYR A 105 8.02 -22.37 1.61
C TYR A 105 7.58 -23.73 1.07
N ARG A 106 7.79 -23.98 -0.22
CA ARG A 106 7.53 -25.28 -0.86
C ARG A 106 8.66 -25.63 -1.84
N THR A 107 8.91 -26.92 -2.03
CA THR A 107 9.95 -27.43 -2.95
C THR A 107 9.38 -28.26 -4.09
N ASP A 108 8.13 -28.67 -3.95
CA ASP A 108 7.39 -29.56 -4.82
C ASP A 108 6.52 -28.82 -5.84
N LEU A 109 6.50 -27.48 -5.79
CA LEU A 109 5.73 -26.63 -6.69
C LEU A 109 6.64 -25.98 -7.73
N SER A 110 6.23 -26.02 -9.00
CA SER A 110 7.02 -25.50 -10.13
C SER A 110 6.53 -24.14 -10.64
N THR A 111 5.28 -23.78 -10.37
CA THR A 111 4.70 -22.49 -10.75
C THR A 111 4.93 -21.45 -9.66
N PRO A 112 5.25 -20.19 -9.96
CA PRO A 112 5.42 -19.17 -8.93
C PRO A 112 4.12 -18.87 -8.18
N SER A 113 4.23 -18.52 -6.89
CA SER A 113 3.09 -18.08 -6.09
C SER A 113 2.86 -16.58 -6.20
N VAL A 114 1.67 -16.13 -5.83
CA VAL A 114 1.26 -14.73 -5.81
C VAL A 114 0.58 -14.40 -4.50
N LEU A 115 0.91 -13.26 -3.91
CA LEU A 115 0.19 -12.71 -2.75
C LEU A 115 -0.94 -11.81 -3.25
N VAL A 116 -2.14 -12.00 -2.71
CA VAL A 116 -3.34 -11.27 -3.12
C VAL A 116 -4.04 -10.68 -1.89
N ALA A 117 -4.29 -9.37 -1.90
CA ALA A 117 -5.23 -8.70 -1.02
C ALA A 117 -6.64 -8.76 -1.65
N GLN A 118 -7.58 -9.38 -0.95
CA GLN A 118 -8.88 -9.75 -1.52
C GLN A 118 -9.98 -8.77 -1.13
N ASN A 119 -11.06 -8.76 -1.92
CA ASN A 119 -12.23 -7.91 -1.69
C ASN A 119 -13.07 -8.32 -0.47
N ASP A 120 -12.72 -9.39 0.23
CA ASP A 120 -13.33 -9.79 1.51
C ASP A 120 -12.47 -9.38 2.72
N GLY A 121 -11.36 -8.67 2.50
CA GLY A 121 -10.43 -8.25 3.55
C GLY A 121 -9.41 -9.32 3.98
N ASN A 122 -9.42 -10.49 3.32
CA ASN A 122 -8.39 -11.50 3.51
C ASN A 122 -7.17 -11.24 2.64
N MET A 123 -6.03 -11.76 3.07
CA MET A 123 -4.81 -11.79 2.29
C MET A 123 -4.31 -13.22 2.19
N VAL A 124 -4.04 -13.65 0.96
CA VAL A 124 -3.77 -15.06 0.64
C VAL A 124 -2.56 -15.17 -0.29
N ILE A 125 -1.70 -16.14 -0.03
CA ILE A 125 -0.70 -16.61 -0.99
C ILE A 125 -1.31 -17.76 -1.78
N TYR A 126 -1.46 -17.59 -3.09
CA TYR A 126 -1.94 -18.62 -4.00
C TYR A 126 -0.81 -19.20 -4.82
N ASN A 127 -0.88 -20.51 -5.06
CA ASN A 127 -0.13 -21.19 -6.09
C ASN A 127 -1.11 -21.87 -7.04
N ASN A 128 -1.18 -21.43 -8.30
CA ASN A 128 -2.11 -21.98 -9.29
C ASN A 128 -3.57 -22.12 -8.77
N GLY A 129 -4.06 -21.09 -8.06
CA GLY A 129 -5.40 -21.07 -7.47
C GLY A 129 -5.56 -21.82 -6.14
N ILE A 130 -4.54 -22.58 -5.69
CA ILE A 130 -4.55 -23.28 -4.40
C ILE A 130 -3.97 -22.36 -3.32
N PRO A 131 -4.69 -22.12 -2.21
CA PRO A 131 -4.17 -21.28 -1.12
C PRO A 131 -3.08 -22.03 -0.34
N LEU A 132 -1.90 -21.43 -0.22
CA LEU A 132 -0.77 -21.98 0.56
C LEU A 132 -0.71 -21.41 1.98
N TRP A 133 -1.13 -20.15 2.14
CA TRP A 133 -1.12 -19.41 3.38
C TRP A 133 -2.17 -18.30 3.31
N ASN A 134 -2.78 -17.95 4.43
CA ASN A 134 -3.66 -16.79 4.49
C ASN A 134 -3.72 -16.18 5.89
N THR A 135 -4.23 -14.95 6.00
CA THR A 135 -4.35 -14.25 7.29
C THR A 135 -5.46 -14.75 8.20
N ASN A 136 -6.33 -15.64 7.70
CA ASN A 136 -7.55 -16.13 8.36
C ASN A 136 -8.42 -14.99 8.91
N LYS A 137 -8.50 -13.89 8.17
CA LYS A 137 -9.27 -12.69 8.54
C LYS A 137 -10.03 -12.21 7.33
N SER A 138 -11.34 -12.14 7.45
CA SER A 138 -12.23 -11.51 6.46
C SER A 138 -13.15 -10.54 7.20
N VAL A 139 -13.64 -9.53 6.50
CA VAL A 139 -14.66 -8.60 6.97
C VAL A 139 -16.03 -8.99 6.39
N ASN A 140 -17.11 -8.49 7.00
CA ASN A 140 -18.49 -8.79 6.58
C ASN A 140 -19.04 -7.81 5.52
N PHE A 141 -18.16 -7.12 4.80
CA PHE A 141 -18.51 -6.17 3.75
C PHE A 141 -17.53 -6.28 2.57
N HIS A 142 -17.96 -5.81 1.40
CA HIS A 142 -17.08 -5.74 0.23
C HIS A 142 -16.00 -4.65 0.45
N VAL A 143 -14.75 -5.03 0.24
CA VAL A 143 -13.58 -4.15 0.28
C VAL A 143 -13.34 -3.61 -1.13
N ASN A 144 -13.60 -2.32 -1.32
CA ASN A 144 -13.21 -1.59 -2.51
C ASN A 144 -11.73 -1.24 -2.43
N ASP A 145 -11.04 -1.34 -3.58
CA ASP A 145 -9.62 -1.05 -3.73
C ASP A 145 -8.74 -1.69 -2.63
N PRO A 146 -8.76 -3.04 -2.51
CA PRO A 146 -7.88 -3.71 -1.57
C PRO A 146 -6.43 -3.45 -1.97
N HIS A 147 -5.62 -2.97 -1.05
CA HIS A 147 -4.22 -2.67 -1.29
C HIS A 147 -3.37 -2.99 -0.06
N MET A 148 -2.07 -3.07 -0.28
CA MET A 148 -1.11 -3.44 0.74
C MET A 148 -0.33 -2.21 1.19
N LYS A 149 0.00 -2.15 2.48
CA LYS A 149 0.84 -1.10 3.06
C LYS A 149 1.96 -1.68 3.88
N LEU A 150 3.18 -1.20 3.66
CA LEU A 150 4.33 -1.45 4.53
C LEU A 150 4.61 -0.19 5.34
N GLN A 151 4.56 -0.28 6.66
CA GLN A 151 4.57 0.86 7.57
C GLN A 151 5.68 0.73 8.61
N LEU A 152 6.55 1.72 8.68
CA LEU A 152 7.64 1.83 9.65
C LEU A 152 7.27 2.83 10.74
N PHE A 153 7.43 2.44 12.01
CA PHE A 153 7.18 3.27 13.18
C PHE A 153 8.43 3.36 14.05
N SER A 154 8.64 4.50 14.72
CA SER A 154 9.50 4.57 15.90
C SER A 154 8.76 3.98 17.08
N ARG A 155 9.49 3.34 17.98
CA ARG A 155 8.96 2.81 19.23
C ARG A 155 9.89 3.19 20.37
N THR A 156 9.36 3.87 21.39
CA THR A 156 10.10 4.23 22.60
C THR A 156 9.21 3.97 23.81
N GLY A 157 9.77 3.76 24.98
CA GLY A 157 8.96 3.62 26.19
C GLY A 157 9.82 3.57 27.44
N ALA A 158 9.21 3.84 28.59
CA ALA A 158 9.94 3.85 29.86
C ALA A 158 10.46 2.47 30.27
N ALA A 159 9.81 1.39 29.81
CA ALA A 159 10.11 0.01 30.19
C ALA A 159 10.51 -0.90 29.00
N ILE A 160 10.74 -0.32 27.81
CA ILE A 160 11.16 -1.06 26.61
C ILE A 160 12.33 -0.35 25.93
N PRO A 161 13.24 -1.08 25.26
CA PRO A 161 14.28 -0.41 24.49
C PRO A 161 13.66 0.40 23.36
N SER A 162 14.29 1.54 23.05
CA SER A 162 13.93 2.32 21.88
C SER A 162 14.33 1.56 20.63
N GLY A 163 13.46 1.54 19.62
CA GLY A 163 13.69 0.84 18.38
C GLY A 163 12.61 1.16 17.37
N PHE A 164 12.32 0.18 16.52
CA PHE A 164 11.38 0.31 15.42
C PHE A 164 10.34 -0.78 15.45
N ARG A 165 9.22 -0.50 14.80
CA ARG A 165 8.17 -1.45 14.52
C ARG A 165 7.86 -1.41 13.03
N MET A 166 7.83 -2.57 12.39
CA MET A 166 7.29 -2.72 11.04
C MET A 166 5.90 -3.34 11.14
N LYS A 167 4.95 -2.78 10.39
CA LYS A 167 3.65 -3.41 10.13
C LYS A 167 3.48 -3.64 8.64
N PHE A 168 2.88 -4.77 8.31
CA PHE A 168 2.32 -5.00 6.99
C PHE A 168 0.80 -5.12 7.13
N VAL A 169 0.09 -4.37 6.29
CA VAL A 169 -1.34 -4.13 6.48
C VAL A 169 -2.07 -4.30 5.16
N LEU A 170 -3.21 -5.00 5.19
CA LEU A 170 -4.22 -4.91 4.14
C LEU A 170 -5.16 -3.75 4.46
N SER A 171 -5.37 -2.90 3.46
CA SER A 171 -6.23 -1.74 3.53
C SER A 171 -7.21 -1.74 2.35
N GLY A 172 -8.26 -0.93 2.48
CA GLY A 172 -9.31 -0.75 1.49
C GLY A 172 -10.48 0.00 2.13
N ASN A 173 -11.43 0.50 1.33
CA ASN A 173 -12.51 1.37 1.84
C ASN A 173 -11.97 2.56 2.68
N ASN A 174 -10.83 3.14 2.31
CA ASN A 174 -10.15 4.24 3.02
C ASN A 174 -9.76 3.93 4.48
N GLN A 175 -9.56 2.65 4.83
CA GLN A 175 -9.17 2.24 6.18
C GLN A 175 -8.17 1.07 6.16
N ASN A 176 -7.51 0.86 7.30
CA ASN A 176 -6.72 -0.34 7.55
C ASN A 176 -7.67 -1.43 8.05
N LEU A 177 -7.67 -2.57 7.38
CA LEU A 177 -8.61 -3.67 7.63
C LEU A 177 -7.96 -4.80 8.40
N ASN A 178 -6.70 -5.10 8.11
CA ASN A 178 -6.02 -6.24 8.69
C ASN A 178 -4.52 -5.98 8.85
N ASP A 179 -4.09 -5.88 10.11
CA ASP A 179 -2.67 -5.97 10.48
C ASP A 179 -2.21 -7.43 10.25
N VAL A 180 -1.56 -7.66 9.11
CA VAL A 180 -1.09 -8.97 8.64
C VAL A 180 0.02 -9.50 9.55
N PHE A 181 1.00 -8.66 9.83
CA PHE A 181 1.99 -8.91 10.86
C PHE A 181 2.49 -7.59 11.47
N GLN A 182 3.09 -7.72 12.65
CA GLN A 182 3.85 -6.67 13.31
C GLN A 182 5.14 -7.27 13.87
N VAL A 183 6.27 -6.62 13.59
CA VAL A 183 7.57 -7.03 14.15
C VAL A 183 8.29 -5.83 14.76
N ASP A 184 8.78 -6.03 15.98
CA ASP A 184 9.60 -5.08 16.72
C ASP A 184 11.08 -5.44 16.57
N PHE A 185 11.92 -4.46 16.27
CA PHE A 185 13.37 -4.63 16.10
C PHE A 185 14.13 -3.38 16.57
N TYR A 186 15.45 -3.48 16.61
CA TYR A 186 16.36 -2.47 17.17
C TYR A 186 17.51 -2.17 16.20
#